data_AF-A0A0W0U5B0-F1
#
_entry.id   AF-A0A0W0U5B0-F1
#
_cell.length_a   1.000
_cell.length_b   1.000
_cell.length_c   1.000
_cell.angle_alpha   90.00
_cell.angle_beta   90.00
_cell.angle_gamma   90.00
#
_symmetry.space_group_name_H-M   'P 1'
#
loop_
_entity.id
_entity.type
_entity.pdbx_description
1 polymer ?
#
loop_
_entity_poly.entity_id
_entity_poly.type
_entity_poly.pdbx_seq_one_letter_code
_entity_poly.pdbx_strand_id
1 'polypeptide(L)'
;MIQNIVNKYIIKHSEETQNTKAISSQGLGEELPGTERELFELGSLPIFCEKQALKHFDGNLTLLQELIREFISEGKQGDIYQIEKAYTTKNWSEIEKIAHKLKGGAVYLGTSRLELACQYLERYYKAGHRALLEKLYHQLLKVNQETIDALRQWLLTQGKP
;
A
#
# COMPACT_ATOMS: atom_id res chain seq x y z
N MET A 1 -4.48 14.46 -1.10
CA MET A 1 -4.32 15.06 0.25
C MET A 1 -3.00 14.63 0.90
N ILE A 2 -2.63 13.35 0.99
CA ILE A 2 -1.21 12.95 1.21
C ILE A 2 -0.38 13.21 -0.04
N GLN A 3 -0.86 12.77 -1.21
CA GLN A 3 -0.21 13.03 -2.51
C GLN A 3 0.09 14.52 -2.76
N ASN A 4 -0.74 15.44 -2.27
CA ASN A 4 -0.54 16.88 -2.46
C ASN A 4 0.55 17.45 -1.55
N ILE A 5 0.72 16.88 -0.35
CA ILE A 5 1.81 17.23 0.56
C ILE A 5 3.10 16.62 0.02
N VAL A 6 3.05 15.33 -0.29
CA VAL A 6 4.14 14.57 -0.90
C VAL A 6 4.67 15.27 -2.18
N ASN A 7 3.81 15.71 -3.10
CA ASN A 7 4.24 16.40 -4.33
C ASN A 7 5.00 17.72 -4.09
N LYS A 8 4.89 18.34 -2.91
CA LYS A 8 5.65 19.54 -2.54
C LYS A 8 7.04 19.24 -1.97
N TYR A 9 7.25 18.03 -1.44
CA TYR A 9 8.45 17.65 -0.68
C TYR A 9 9.20 16.46 -1.26
N ILE A 10 8.65 15.77 -2.27
CA ILE A 10 9.38 14.75 -3.03
C ILE A 10 10.58 15.41 -3.71
N ILE A 11 11.77 14.92 -3.38
CA ILE A 11 12.92 15.05 -4.26
C ILE A 11 12.51 14.45 -5.61
N LYS A 12 12.57 15.23 -6.69
CA LYS A 12 12.52 14.69 -8.07
C LYS A 12 13.69 13.73 -8.28
N HIS A 13 13.58 12.52 -7.73
CA HIS A 13 14.20 11.36 -8.33
C HIS A 13 13.26 10.94 -9.44
N SER A 14 13.55 11.49 -10.62
CA SER A 14 13.16 10.88 -11.88
C SER A 14 13.37 9.37 -11.80
N GLU A 15 12.30 8.62 -12.07
CA GLU A 15 12.33 7.30 -12.70
C GLU A 15 13.54 6.42 -12.34
N GLU A 16 13.54 5.75 -11.19
CA GLU A 16 14.43 4.59 -11.01
C GLU A 16 13.99 3.71 -9.83
N THR A 17 12.91 2.94 -10.05
CA THR A 17 12.88 1.53 -9.61
C THR A 17 12.06 0.70 -10.61
N GLN A 18 12.35 0.86 -11.89
CA GLN A 18 12.14 -0.21 -12.87
C GLN A 18 13.48 -0.91 -13.08
N ASN A 19 13.83 -1.85 -12.20
CA ASN A 19 14.79 -2.87 -12.59
C ASN A 19 14.55 -4.20 -11.87
N THR A 20 13.66 -4.98 -12.45
CA THR A 20 13.96 -6.39 -12.70
C THR A 20 13.43 -6.70 -14.09
N LYS A 21 14.32 -6.66 -15.08
CA LYS A 21 13.98 -7.10 -16.44
C LYS A 21 14.28 -8.58 -16.60
N ALA A 22 13.35 -9.26 -17.31
CA ALA A 22 13.42 -10.57 -17.96
C ALA A 22 12.98 -11.77 -17.05
N ILE A 23 12.11 -12.74 -17.41
CA ILE A 23 11.63 -13.28 -18.70
C ILE A 23 10.28 -14.03 -18.50
N SER A 24 9.46 -14.08 -19.56
CA SER A 24 8.42 -15.07 -19.95
C SER A 24 6.94 -14.76 -19.64
N SER A 25 6.14 -14.90 -20.70
CA SER A 25 4.70 -14.78 -20.79
C SER A 25 3.93 -15.95 -20.13
N GLN A 26 4.31 -16.31 -18.90
CA GLN A 26 3.70 -17.40 -18.11
C GLN A 26 3.46 -17.00 -16.64
N GLY A 27 3.18 -15.72 -16.37
CA GLY A 27 2.81 -15.21 -15.04
C GLY A 27 1.38 -14.68 -15.00
N LEU A 28 0.94 -14.21 -13.83
CA LEU A 28 -0.40 -13.66 -13.63
C LEU A 28 -0.65 -12.33 -14.35
N GLY A 29 0.39 -11.66 -14.85
CA GLY A 29 0.30 -10.38 -15.56
C GLY A 29 1.41 -9.42 -15.13
N GLU A 30 1.42 -8.24 -15.73
CA GLU A 30 2.35 -7.17 -15.34
C GLU A 30 2.14 -6.76 -13.87
N GLU A 31 3.25 -6.55 -13.14
CA GLU A 31 3.25 -6.17 -11.71
C GLU A 31 2.58 -7.20 -10.77
N LEU A 32 2.36 -8.43 -11.24
CA LEU A 32 1.94 -9.57 -10.44
C LEU A 32 3.06 -10.61 -10.34
N PRO A 33 3.08 -11.42 -9.27
CA PRO A 33 4.03 -12.52 -9.16
C PRO A 33 3.78 -13.62 -10.20
N GLY A 34 4.72 -14.55 -10.32
CA GLY A 34 4.64 -15.66 -11.27
C GLY A 34 3.51 -16.63 -10.95
N THR A 35 3.12 -16.74 -9.67
CA THR A 35 2.12 -17.71 -9.21
C THR A 35 1.09 -17.11 -8.25
N GLU A 36 -0.09 -17.75 -8.18
CA GLU A 36 -1.15 -17.38 -7.23
C GLU A 36 -0.76 -17.53 -5.76
N ARG A 37 0.14 -18.47 -5.44
CA ARG A 37 0.64 -18.69 -4.08
C ARG A 37 1.38 -17.45 -3.57
N GLU A 38 2.25 -16.89 -4.39
CA GLU A 38 3.11 -15.75 -4.05
C GLU A 38 2.32 -14.48 -3.74
N LEU A 39 1.07 -14.35 -4.23
CA LEU A 39 0.17 -13.24 -3.89
C LEU A 39 -0.06 -13.12 -2.37
N PHE A 40 0.13 -14.20 -1.62
CA PHE A 40 -0.15 -14.29 -0.19
C PHE A 40 1.10 -14.40 0.69
N GLU A 41 2.30 -14.24 0.12
CA GLU A 41 3.58 -14.40 0.83
C GLU A 41 4.18 -13.08 1.35
N LEU A 42 3.31 -12.11 1.64
CA LEU A 42 3.69 -10.78 2.14
C LEU A 42 4.34 -10.79 3.53
N GLY A 43 4.22 -11.89 4.28
CA GLY A 43 4.74 -12.02 5.65
C GLY A 43 6.26 -11.90 5.77
N SER A 44 7.00 -12.10 4.67
CA SER A 44 8.46 -11.95 4.60
C SER A 44 8.93 -10.49 4.60
N LEU A 45 8.05 -9.55 4.21
CA LEU A 45 8.36 -8.11 4.13
C LEU A 45 8.14 -7.43 5.49
N PRO A 46 8.78 -6.29 5.78
CA PRO A 46 8.43 -5.50 6.97
C PRO A 46 7.04 -4.86 6.81
N ILE A 47 6.28 -4.78 7.92
CA ILE A 47 4.99 -4.06 7.93
C ILE A 47 5.20 -2.54 7.78
N PHE A 48 6.28 -2.02 8.38
CA PHE A 48 6.71 -0.63 8.33
C PHE A 48 8.23 -0.56 8.44
N CYS A 49 8.87 0.31 7.65
CA CYS A 49 10.30 0.56 7.70
C CYS A 49 10.60 2.07 7.71
N GLU A 50 10.88 2.62 8.89
CA GLU A 50 11.21 4.04 9.08
C GLU A 50 12.35 4.51 8.16
N LYS A 51 13.43 3.73 8.06
CA LYS A 51 14.58 4.05 7.21
C LYS A 51 14.19 4.20 5.73
N GLN A 52 13.24 3.40 5.24
CA GLN A 52 12.75 3.54 3.87
C GLN A 52 11.84 4.77 3.74
N ALA A 53 10.93 4.98 4.69
CA ALA A 53 10.03 6.12 4.70
C ALA A 53 10.80 7.46 4.71
N LEU A 54 11.82 7.59 5.57
CA LEU A 54 12.64 8.80 5.69
C LEU A 54 13.44 9.13 4.43
N LYS A 55 13.78 8.15 3.58
CA LYS A 55 14.46 8.41 2.30
C LYS A 55 13.63 9.27 1.36
N HIS A 56 12.29 9.15 1.41
CA HIS A 56 11.40 9.97 0.57
C HIS A 56 11.37 11.44 0.98
N PHE A 57 11.84 11.75 2.19
CA PHE A 57 11.71 13.07 2.82
C PHE A 57 13.04 13.63 3.32
N ASP A 58 14.17 13.19 2.76
CA ASP A 58 15.52 13.64 3.13
C ASP A 58 15.80 13.58 4.65
N GLY A 59 15.32 12.52 5.31
CA GLY A 59 15.48 12.36 6.76
C GLY A 59 14.54 13.23 7.62
N ASN A 60 13.57 13.93 7.04
CA ASN A 60 12.65 14.79 7.78
C ASN A 60 11.64 13.97 8.60
N LEU A 61 12.02 13.66 9.85
CA LEU A 61 11.22 12.90 10.81
C LEU A 61 9.89 13.60 11.15
N THR A 62 9.90 14.91 11.33
CA THR A 62 8.68 15.68 11.66
C THR A 62 7.63 15.54 10.56
N LEU A 63 8.03 15.71 9.29
CA LEU A 63 7.14 15.52 8.14
C LEU A 63 6.63 14.08 8.07
N LEU A 64 7.49 13.08 8.30
CA LEU A 64 7.06 11.69 8.33
C LEU A 64 6.01 11.43 9.42
N GLN A 65 6.19 11.97 10.62
CA GLN A 65 5.20 11.84 11.70
C GLN A 65 3.86 12.49 11.32
N GLU A 66 3.87 13.67 10.69
CA GLU A 66 2.65 14.33 10.20
C GLU A 66 1.92 13.50 9.15
N LEU A 67 2.66 12.96 8.19
CA LEU A 67 2.10 12.10 7.14
C LEU A 67 1.52 10.80 7.70
N ILE A 68 2.19 10.19 8.68
CA ILE A 68 1.68 9.00 9.36
C ILE A 68 0.41 9.33 10.15
N ARG A 69 0.38 10.43 10.91
CA ARG A 69 -0.83 10.88 11.65
C ARG A 69 -2.00 11.11 10.69
N GLU A 70 -1.73 11.77 9.56
CA GLU A 70 -2.73 11.99 8.52
C GLU A 70 -3.24 10.65 7.95
N PHE A 71 -2.34 9.72 7.63
CA PHE A 71 -2.68 8.41 7.07
C PHE A 71 -3.58 7.58 8.00
N ILE A 72 -3.28 7.54 9.29
CA ILE A 72 -4.06 6.77 10.27
C ILE A 72 -5.33 7.50 10.76
N SER A 73 -5.54 8.76 10.36
CA SER A 73 -6.72 9.53 10.75
C SER A 73 -8.00 8.90 10.20
N GLU A 74 -9.11 9.02 10.95
CA GLU A 74 -10.41 8.48 10.55
C GLU A 74 -10.84 8.97 9.16
N GLY A 75 -10.54 10.23 8.84
CA GLY A 75 -10.83 10.82 7.53
C GLY A 75 -10.09 10.15 6.37
N LYS A 76 -8.91 9.56 6.60
CA LYS A 76 -8.15 8.81 5.59
C LYS A 76 -8.49 7.33 5.55
N GLN A 77 -8.86 6.75 6.70
CA GLN A 77 -9.37 5.39 6.76
C GLN A 77 -10.78 5.24 6.16
N GLY A 78 -11.41 6.35 5.76
CA GLY A 78 -12.63 6.32 4.95
C GLY A 78 -12.52 5.53 3.64
N ASP A 79 -11.34 5.43 3.03
CA ASP A 79 -11.14 4.60 1.82
C ASP A 79 -11.34 3.10 2.10
N ILE A 80 -10.94 2.61 3.27
CA ILE A 80 -11.21 1.22 3.70
C ILE A 80 -12.69 0.99 3.91
N TYR A 81 -13.38 1.93 4.55
CA TYR A 81 -14.84 1.87 4.69
C TYR A 81 -15.55 1.82 3.33
N GLN A 82 -15.09 2.59 2.34
CA GLN A 82 -15.64 2.51 0.98
C GLN A 82 -15.36 1.15 0.31
N ILE A 83 -14.18 0.56 0.54
CA ILE A 83 -13.85 -0.79 0.06
C ILE A 83 -14.81 -1.83 0.67
N GLU A 84 -15.05 -1.76 1.98
CA GLU A 84 -16.02 -2.64 2.67
C GLU A 84 -17.44 -2.45 2.13
N LYS A 85 -17.85 -1.19 1.88
CA LYS A 85 -19.16 -0.90 1.28
C LYS A 85 -19.29 -1.46 -0.12
N ALA A 86 -18.29 -1.26 -1.00
CA ALA A 86 -18.29 -1.78 -2.36
C ALA A 86 -18.27 -3.33 -2.39
N TYR A 87 -17.68 -3.95 -1.39
CA TYR A 87 -17.65 -5.40 -1.23
C TYR A 87 -19.04 -6.02 -0.96
N THR A 88 -19.95 -5.30 -0.29
CA THR A 88 -21.33 -5.78 -0.05
C THR A 88 -22.09 -6.10 -1.34
N THR A 89 -21.76 -5.42 -2.43
CA THR A 89 -22.34 -5.63 -3.77
C THR A 89 -21.36 -6.28 -4.75
N LYS A 90 -20.20 -6.74 -4.26
CA LYS A 90 -19.11 -7.32 -5.08
C LYS A 90 -18.69 -6.41 -6.24
N ASN A 91 -18.72 -5.09 -6.02
CA ASN A 91 -18.31 -4.12 -7.01
C ASN A 91 -16.77 -4.04 -7.10
N TRP A 92 -16.17 -5.06 -7.71
CA TRP A 92 -14.72 -5.20 -7.83
C TRP A 92 -14.06 -4.07 -8.61
N SER A 93 -14.78 -3.47 -9.57
CA SER A 93 -14.33 -2.28 -10.30
C SER A 93 -14.11 -1.09 -9.37
N GLU A 94 -14.98 -0.91 -8.39
CA GLU A 94 -14.83 0.17 -7.40
C GLU A 94 -13.76 -0.16 -6.36
N ILE A 95 -13.72 -1.41 -5.88
CA ILE A 95 -12.69 -1.86 -4.93
C ILE A 95 -11.28 -1.66 -5.53
N GLU A 96 -11.10 -1.99 -6.81
CA GLU A 96 -9.82 -1.79 -7.51
C GLU A 96 -9.40 -0.32 -7.53
N LYS A 97 -10.30 0.60 -7.91
CA LYS A 97 -10.00 2.04 -7.94
C LYS A 97 -9.61 2.58 -6.57
N ILE A 98 -10.30 2.16 -5.52
CA ILE A 98 -10.00 2.61 -4.17
C ILE A 98 -8.68 2.00 -3.68
N ALA A 99 -8.39 0.72 -3.99
CA ALA A 99 -7.10 0.11 -3.70
C ALA A 99 -5.93 0.84 -4.39
N HIS A 100 -6.09 1.23 -5.65
CA HIS A 100 -5.11 2.05 -6.37
C HIS A 100 -4.86 3.39 -5.67
N LYS A 101 -5.92 4.07 -5.23
CA LYS A 101 -5.82 5.33 -4.49
C LYS A 101 -5.11 5.15 -3.14
N LEU A 102 -5.43 4.09 -2.40
CA LEU A 102 -4.79 3.77 -1.12
C LEU A 102 -3.30 3.47 -1.30
N LYS A 103 -2.94 2.74 -2.36
CA LYS A 103 -1.54 2.44 -2.73
C LYS A 103 -0.69 3.70 -2.84
N GLY A 104 -1.20 4.74 -3.51
CA GLY A 104 -0.50 6.02 -3.66
C GLY A 104 -0.18 6.72 -2.34
N GLY A 105 -1.01 6.52 -1.30
CA GLY A 105 -0.68 7.01 0.05
C GLY A 105 0.35 6.15 0.77
N ALA A 106 0.28 4.82 0.59
CA ALA A 106 1.13 3.86 1.29
C ALA A 106 2.60 3.85 0.81
N VAL A 107 2.84 4.03 -0.49
CA VAL A 107 4.18 3.92 -1.09
C VAL A 107 5.23 4.82 -0.43
N TYR A 108 4.83 5.99 0.09
CA TYR A 108 5.74 6.95 0.71
C TYR A 108 5.98 6.71 2.21
N LEU A 109 5.23 5.80 2.84
CA LEU A 109 5.27 5.59 4.28
C LEU A 109 6.14 4.38 4.67
N GLY A 110 6.85 3.76 3.72
CA GLY A 110 7.66 2.57 3.99
C GLY A 110 6.82 1.36 4.43
N THR A 111 5.59 1.25 3.93
CA THR A 111 4.62 0.20 4.28
C THR A 111 4.45 -0.82 3.14
N SER A 112 5.56 -1.44 2.73
CA SER A 112 5.64 -2.28 1.53
C SER A 112 4.60 -3.42 1.47
N ARG A 113 4.21 -3.99 2.62
CA ARG A 113 3.12 -4.98 2.66
C ARG A 113 1.79 -4.40 2.19
N LEU A 114 1.44 -3.21 2.65
CA LEU A 114 0.18 -2.57 2.27
C LEU A 114 0.20 -2.15 0.80
N GLU A 115 1.33 -1.61 0.33
CA GLU A 115 1.54 -1.29 -1.08
C GLU A 115 1.28 -2.50 -1.97
N LEU A 116 1.91 -3.64 -1.68
CA LEU A 116 1.72 -4.87 -2.45
C LEU A 116 0.33 -5.47 -2.30
N ALA A 117 -0.28 -5.41 -1.11
CA ALA A 117 -1.66 -5.88 -0.92
C ALA A 117 -2.64 -5.09 -1.81
N CYS A 118 -2.49 -3.77 -1.90
CA CYS A 118 -3.24 -2.93 -2.83
C CYS A 118 -2.95 -3.31 -4.29
N GLN A 119 -1.66 -3.39 -4.65
CA GLN A 119 -1.22 -3.69 -6.02
C GLN A 119 -1.73 -5.04 -6.50
N TYR A 120 -1.65 -6.09 -5.68
CA TYR A 120 -2.08 -7.42 -6.05
C TYR A 120 -3.58 -7.49 -6.29
N LEU A 121 -4.41 -6.87 -5.44
CA LEU A 121 -5.85 -6.78 -5.70
C LEU A 121 -6.12 -6.03 -7.01
N GLU A 122 -5.50 -4.86 -7.16
CA GLU A 122 -5.70 -3.97 -8.30
C GLU A 122 -5.33 -4.65 -9.63
N ARG A 123 -4.12 -5.20 -9.70
CA ARG A 123 -3.57 -5.80 -10.91
C ARG A 123 -4.22 -7.14 -11.23
N TYR A 124 -4.56 -7.95 -10.22
CA TYR A 124 -5.24 -9.24 -10.44
C TYR A 124 -6.63 -9.00 -11.06
N TYR A 125 -7.37 -7.99 -10.61
CA TYR A 125 -8.63 -7.58 -11.25
C TYR A 125 -8.42 -7.06 -12.68
N LYS A 126 -7.46 -6.15 -12.89
CA LYS A 126 -7.16 -5.56 -14.21
C LYS A 126 -6.70 -6.59 -15.25
N ALA A 127 -5.98 -7.63 -14.81
CA ALA A 127 -5.55 -8.74 -15.66
C ALA A 127 -6.69 -9.70 -16.05
N GLY A 128 -7.92 -9.46 -15.57
CA GLY A 128 -9.10 -10.29 -15.88
C GLY A 128 -9.32 -11.45 -14.91
N HIS A 129 -8.43 -11.65 -13.93
CA HIS A 129 -8.57 -12.74 -12.96
C HIS A 129 -9.64 -12.42 -11.92
N ARG A 130 -10.33 -13.47 -11.44
CA ARG A 130 -11.46 -13.33 -10.51
C ARG A 130 -11.40 -14.30 -9.32
N ALA A 131 -10.75 -15.46 -9.48
CA ALA A 131 -10.82 -16.57 -8.53
C ALA A 131 -10.35 -16.22 -7.10
N LEU A 132 -9.40 -15.29 -6.96
CA LEU A 132 -8.80 -14.93 -5.68
C LEU A 132 -9.16 -13.55 -5.16
N LEU A 133 -10.07 -12.80 -5.80
CA LEU A 133 -10.41 -11.44 -5.39
C LEU A 133 -10.93 -11.38 -3.95
N GLU A 134 -11.71 -12.36 -3.53
CA GLU A 134 -12.18 -12.51 -2.16
C GLU A 134 -11.00 -12.60 -1.17
N LYS A 135 -10.03 -13.47 -1.45
CA LYS A 135 -8.87 -13.66 -0.57
C LYS A 135 -7.96 -12.42 -0.56
N LEU A 136 -7.77 -11.80 -1.72
CA LEU A 136 -6.97 -10.57 -1.85
C LEU A 136 -7.63 -9.39 -1.11
N TYR A 137 -8.96 -9.30 -1.12
CA TYR A 137 -9.71 -8.33 -0.34
C TYR A 137 -9.48 -8.50 1.16
N HIS A 138 -9.60 -9.72 1.70
CA HIS A 138 -9.36 -9.96 3.13
C HIS A 138 -7.89 -9.74 3.50
N GLN A 139 -6.95 -10.07 2.62
CA GLN A 139 -5.54 -9.73 2.80
C GLN A 139 -5.33 -8.23 2.91
N LEU A 140 -5.94 -7.43 2.01
CA LEU A 140 -5.85 -5.99 2.04
C LEU A 140 -6.32 -5.41 3.39
N LEU A 141 -7.51 -5.82 3.86
CA LEU A 141 -8.05 -5.33 5.13
C LEU A 141 -7.15 -5.69 6.32
N LYS A 142 -6.69 -6.95 6.37
CA LYS A 142 -5.80 -7.44 7.42
C LYS A 142 -4.48 -6.65 7.45
N VAL A 143 -3.84 -6.50 6.29
CA VAL A 143 -2.57 -5.78 6.18
C VAL A 143 -2.74 -4.30 6.49
N ASN A 144 -3.85 -3.67 6.08
CA ASN A 144 -4.14 -2.29 6.44
C ASN A 144 -4.25 -2.12 7.97
N GLN A 145 -4.98 -3.00 8.65
CA GLN A 145 -5.10 -2.96 10.10
C GLN A 145 -3.74 -3.15 10.80
N GLU A 146 -2.96 -4.17 10.40
CA GLU A 146 -1.60 -4.38 10.91
C GLU A 146 -0.70 -3.15 10.68
N THR A 147 -0.86 -2.47 9.54
CA THR A 147 -0.11 -1.25 9.21
C THR A 147 -0.49 -0.11 10.14
N ILE A 148 -1.78 0.14 10.36
CA ILE A 148 -2.25 1.18 11.30
C ILE A 148 -1.68 0.93 12.70
N ASP A 149 -1.73 -0.32 13.16
CA ASP A 149 -1.26 -0.66 14.49
C ASP A 149 0.26 -0.45 14.61
N ALA A 150 1.04 -0.89 13.62
CA ALA A 150 2.48 -0.65 13.58
C ALA A 150 2.84 0.85 13.57
N LEU A 151 2.13 1.65 12.77
CA LEU A 151 2.34 3.09 12.67
C LEU A 151 1.97 3.82 13.97
N ARG A 152 0.89 3.41 14.64
CA ARG A 152 0.51 3.93 15.96
C ARG A 152 1.58 3.63 17.01
N GLN A 153 2.06 2.39 17.06
CA GLN A 153 3.12 2.00 17.99
C GLN A 153 4.40 2.80 17.72
N TRP A 154 4.77 2.97 16.46
CA TRP A 154 5.93 3.77 16.11
C TRP A 154 5.79 5.22 16.57
N LEU A 155 4.64 5.88 16.32
CA LEU A 155 4.41 7.26 16.80
C LEU A 155 4.55 7.40 18.33
N LEU A 156 4.14 6.38 19.10
CA LEU A 156 4.34 6.36 20.56
C LEU A 156 5.81 6.26 20.96
N THR A 157 6.64 5.55 20.18
CA THR A 157 8.09 5.48 20.44
C THR A 157 8.82 6.78 20.14
N GLN A 158 8.30 7.61 19.23
CA GLN A 158 8.90 8.92 18.89
C GLN A 158 8.59 10.01 19.93
N GLY A 159 7.61 9.80 20.81
CA GLY A 159 7.22 10.74 21.87
C GLY A 159 7.92 10.52 23.21
N LYS A 160 8.91 9.61 23.27
CA LYS A 160 9.71 9.41 24.48
C LYS A 160 10.89 10.41 24.49
N PRO A 161 11.10 11.15 25.59
CA PRO A 161 12.17 12.13 25.72
C PRO A 161 13.56 11.51 25.65
#